data_AF-A0A1F4XDK8-F1
#
_entry.id   AF-A0A1F4XDK8-F1
#
_cell.length_a   1.000
_cell.length_b   1.000
_cell.length_c   1.000
_cell.angle_alpha   90.00
_cell.angle_beta   90.00
_cell.angle_gamma   90.00
#
_symmetry.space_group_name_H-M   'P 1'
#
loop_
_entity.id
_entity.type
_entity.pdbx_description
1 polymer ?
#
loop_
_entity_poly.entity_id
_entity_poly.type
_entity_poly.pdbx_seq_one_letter_code
_entity_poly.pdbx_strand_id
1 'polypeptide(L)' 'MTYQTALALALPFGLAIAAFGSAFGLGRAVSAAMEAMGRQPEAAGKIQVGMIIGCALLEALTIYALVTVFVLSGKIG' A
#
# COMPACT_ATOMS: atom_id res chain seq x y z
N MET A 1 -18.31 19.06 17.51
CA MET A 1 -17.33 18.79 16.44
C MET A 1 -18.05 18.92 15.11
N THR A 2 -17.64 19.84 14.24
CA THR A 2 -18.21 19.89 12.88
C THR A 2 -17.68 18.69 12.08
N TYR A 3 -18.42 18.22 11.09
CA TYR A 3 -17.99 17.09 10.26
C TYR A 3 -16.67 17.41 9.51
N GLN A 4 -16.40 18.68 9.20
CA GLN A 4 -15.15 19.17 8.60
C GLN A 4 -13.94 18.87 9.51
N THR A 5 -14.02 19.17 10.80
CA THR A 5 -12.93 18.87 11.75
C THR A 5 -12.69 17.36 11.88
N ALA A 6 -13.76 16.56 11.82
CA ALA A 6 -13.64 15.11 11.82
C ALA A 6 -12.89 14.59 10.58
N LEU A 7 -13.23 15.10 9.39
CA LEU A 7 -12.56 14.76 8.13
C LEU A 7 -11.08 15.19 8.12
N ALA A 8 -10.78 16.39 8.62
CA ALA A 8 -9.43 16.94 8.68
C ALA A 8 -8.46 16.05 9.48
N LEU A 9 -8.95 15.35 10.50
CA LEU A 9 -8.16 14.41 11.30
C LEU A 9 -8.22 12.98 10.73
N ALA A 10 -9.40 12.49 10.36
CA ALA A 10 -9.59 11.10 9.96
C ALA A 10 -8.88 10.73 8.65
N LEU A 11 -8.88 11.64 7.66
CA LEU A 11 -8.30 11.37 6.34
C LEU A 11 -6.77 11.13 6.37
N PRO A 12 -5.93 12.04 6.90
CA PRO A 12 -4.49 11.80 6.95
C PRO A 12 -4.13 10.61 7.86
N PHE A 13 -4.87 10.42 8.95
CA PHE A 13 -4.62 9.30 9.86
C PHE A 13 -4.96 7.95 9.23
N GLY A 14 -6.10 7.87 8.54
CA GLY A 14 -6.49 6.67 7.79
C GLY A 14 -5.51 6.33 6.67
N LEU A 15 -5.02 7.33 5.94
CA LEU A 15 -3.99 7.14 4.93
C LEU A 15 -2.66 6.66 5.53
N ALA A 16 -2.24 7.23 6.67
CA ALA A 16 -1.01 6.79 7.34
C ALA A 16 -1.09 5.31 7.76
N ILE A 17 -2.24 4.87 8.28
CA ILE A 17 -2.47 3.46 8.64
C ILE A 17 -2.43 2.56 7.40
N ALA A 18 -3.11 2.95 6.32
CA ALA A 18 -3.10 2.20 5.07
C ALA A 18 -1.69 2.08 4.48
N ALA A 19 -0.94 3.20 4.42
CA ALA A 19 0.43 3.23 3.94
C ALA A 19 1.36 2.36 4.79
N PHE A 20 1.20 2.36 6.12
CA PHE A 20 1.97 1.49 7.01
C PHE A 20 1.69 0.01 6.76
N GLY A 21 0.41 -0.37 6.64
CA GLY A 21 0.00 -1.75 6.35
C GLY A 21 0.61 -2.26 5.04
N SER A 22 0.58 -1.43 4.00
CA SER A 22 1.16 -1.77 2.71
C SER A 22 2.68 -1.82 2.75
N ALA A 23 3.36 -0.85 3.36
CA ALA A 23 4.82 -0.90 3.52
C ALA A 23 5.28 -2.19 4.21
N PHE A 24 4.55 -2.65 5.24
CA PHE A 24 4.82 -3.92 5.90
C PHE A 24 4.59 -5.13 4.99
N GLY A 25 3.46 -5.18 4.27
CA GLY A 25 3.13 -6.26 3.34
C GLY A 25 4.11 -6.37 2.16
N LEU A 26 4.38 -5.24 1.51
CA LEU A 26 5.35 -5.12 0.42
C LEU A 26 6.76 -5.48 0.87
N GLY A 27 7.20 -4.98 2.02
CA GLY A 27 8.53 -5.30 2.58
C GLY A 27 8.73 -6.81 2.76
N ARG A 28 7.71 -7.50 3.29
CA ARG A 28 7.73 -8.96 3.44
C ARG A 28 7.73 -9.70 2.12
N ALA A 29 6.87 -9.30 1.17
CA ALA A 29 6.77 -9.92 -0.14
C ALA A 29 8.09 -9.78 -0.93
N VAL A 30 8.69 -8.59 -0.91
CA VAL A 30 9.98 -8.31 -1.57
C VAL A 30 11.09 -9.12 -0.91
N SER A 31 11.20 -9.12 0.43
CA SER A 31 12.24 -9.89 1.12
C SER A 31 12.16 -11.38 0.79
N ALA A 32 10.95 -11.96 0.84
CA ALA A 32 10.75 -13.37 0.52
C ALA A 32 11.09 -13.70 -0.94
N ALA A 33 10.76 -12.80 -1.87
CA ALA A 33 11.12 -12.94 -3.27
C ALA A 33 12.64 -12.89 -3.47
N MET A 34 13.35 -11.95 -2.82
CA MET A 34 14.82 -11.86 -2.91
C MET A 34 15.50 -13.13 -2.40
N GLU A 35 15.06 -13.68 -1.26
CA GLU A 35 15.58 -14.95 -0.75
C GLU A 35 15.31 -16.11 -1.70
N ALA A 36 14.09 -16.20 -2.25
CA ALA A 36 13.71 -17.26 -3.17
C ALA A 36 14.52 -17.20 -4.47
N MET A 37 14.74 -16.01 -5.04
CA MET A 37 15.58 -15.82 -6.23
C MET A 37 17.05 -16.14 -5.96
N GLY A 38 17.56 -15.84 -4.75
CA GLY A 38 18.91 -16.22 -4.35
C GLY A 38 19.09 -17.74 -4.22
N ARG A 39 18.05 -18.47 -3.81
CA ARG A 39 18.06 -19.95 -3.71
C ARG A 39 17.85 -20.65 -5.05
N GLN A 40 17.07 -20.05 -5.95
CA GLN A 40 16.74 -20.61 -7.26
C GLN A 40 16.89 -19.54 -8.36
N PRO A 41 18.13 -19.27 -8.82
CA PRO A 41 18.39 -18.25 -9.83
C PRO A 41 17.68 -18.51 -11.16
N GLU A 42 17.48 -19.76 -11.56
CA GLU A 42 16.81 -20.14 -12.81
C GLU A 42 15.32 -19.76 -12.81
N ALA A 43 14.72 -19.67 -11.61
CA ALA A 43 13.32 -19.28 -11.43
C ALA A 43 13.13 -17.77 -11.21
N ALA A 44 14.21 -16.97 -11.18
CA ALA A 44 14.17 -15.59 -10.73
C ALA A 44 13.16 -14.72 -11.48
N GLY A 45 13.11 -14.84 -12.82
CA GLY A 45 12.16 -14.09 -13.63
C GLY A 45 10.70 -14.41 -13.29
N LYS A 46 10.36 -15.68 -13.04
CA LYS A 46 9.00 -16.09 -12.65
C LYS A 46 8.63 -15.59 -11.25
N ILE A 47 9.58 -15.67 -10.31
CA ILE A 47 9.40 -15.18 -8.93
C ILE A 47 9.18 -13.66 -8.95
N GLN A 48 9.96 -12.90 -9.71
CA GLN A 48 9.83 -11.46 -9.83
C GLN A 48 8.46 -11.05 -10.38
N VAL A 49 7.96 -11.74 -11.42
CA VAL A 49 6.62 -11.48 -11.97
C VAL A 49 5.54 -11.74 -10.92
N GLY A 50 5.61 -12.87 -10.21
CA GLY A 50 4.67 -13.17 -9.12
C GLY A 50 4.71 -12.14 -7.99
N MET A 51 5.91 -11.71 -7.60
CA MET A 51 6.12 -10.67 -6.60
C MET A 51 5.48 -9.35 -7.04
N ILE A 52 5.73 -8.89 -8.27
CA ILE A 52 5.16 -7.63 -8.78
C ILE A 52 3.63 -7.66 -8.78
N ILE A 53 3.03 -8.77 -9.23
CA ILE A 53 1.57 -8.92 -9.22
C ILE A 53 1.04 -8.87 -7.78
N GLY A 54 1.66 -9.60 -6.85
CA GLY A 54 1.27 -9.58 -5.44
C GLY A 54 1.42 -8.20 -4.80
N CYS A 55 2.53 -7.51 -5.06
CA CYS A 55 2.79 -6.14 -4.61
C CYS A 55 1.79 -5.14 -5.19
N ALA A 56 1.40 -5.26 -6.46
CA ALA A 56 0.40 -4.39 -7.07
C ALA A 56 -0.99 -4.56 -6.43
N LEU A 57 -1.37 -5.79 -6.07
CA LEU A 57 -2.64 -6.07 -5.38
C LEU A 57 -2.63 -5.52 -3.95
N LEU A 58 -1.51 -5.63 -3.23
CA LEU A 58 -1.34 -5.02 -1.90
C LEU A 58 -1.44 -3.50 -1.98
N GLU A 59 -0.73 -2.89 -2.95
CA GLU A 59 -0.66 -1.44 -3.09
C GLU A 59 -1.99 -0.81 -3.54
N ALA A 60 -2.84 -1.56 -4.24
CA ALA A 60 -4.16 -1.08 -4.65
C ALA A 60 -5.00 -0.61 -3.45
N LEU A 61 -4.87 -1.24 -2.28
CA LEU A 61 -5.58 -0.83 -1.06
C LEU A 61 -5.09 0.53 -0.55
N THR A 62 -3.78 0.78 -0.57
CA THR A 62 -3.21 2.10 -0.25
C THR A 62 -3.71 3.17 -1.20
N ILE A 63 -3.75 2.84 -2.50
CA ILE A 63 -4.19 3.77 -3.53
C ILE A 63 -5.67 4.12 -3.32
N TYR A 64 -6.54 3.17 -2.97
CA TYR A 64 -7.93 3.49 -2.64
C TYR A 64 -8.08 4.40 -1.41
N ALA A 65 -7.25 4.20 -0.37
CA ALA A 65 -7.21 5.11 0.77
C ALA A 65 -6.74 6.52 0.35
N LEU A 66 -5.70 6.62 -0.48
CA LEU A 66 -5.18 7.88 -1.01
C LEU A 66 -6.23 8.61 -1.88
N VAL A 67 -6.91 7.88 -2.76
CA VAL A 67 -8.01 8.42 -3.60
C VAL A 67 -9.13 8.97 -2.72
N THR A 68 -9.48 8.27 -1.63
CA THR A 68 -10.49 8.74 -0.67
C THR A 68 -10.08 10.08 -0.03
N VAL A 69 -8.80 10.25 0.33
CA VAL A 69 -8.27 11.52 0.83
C VAL A 69 -8.40 12.63 -0.22
N PHE A 70 -7.99 12.39 -1.47
CA PHE A 70 -8.09 13.41 -2.53
C PHE A 70 -9.53 13.83 -2.82
N VAL A 71 -10.46 12.86 -2.90
CA VAL A 71 -11.88 13.12 -3.19
C VAL A 71 -12.56 13.92 -2.07
N LEU A 72 -12.17 13.69 -0.81
CA LEU A 72 -12.81 14.32 0.35
C LEU A 72 -12.08 15.57 0.86
N SER A 73 -10.84 15.81 0.45
CA SER A 73 -10.04 16.97 0.87
C SER A 73 -10.73 18.31 0.58
N GLY A 74 -11.39 18.42 -0.58
CA GLY A 74 -12.15 19.63 -0.95
C GLY A 74 -13.38 19.93 -0.08
N LYS A 75 -13.80 19.01 0.80
CA LYS A 75 -14.92 19.18 1.73
C LYS A 75 -14.50 19.65 3.13
N ILE A 76 -13.20 19.86 3.36
CA ILE A 76 -12.65 20.29 4.64
C ILE A 76 -12.75 21.81 4.83
N GLY A 77 -12.80 22.56 3.71
CA GLY A 77 -12.99 24.02 3.68
C GLY A 77 -14.43 24.46 3.94
#